data_AF-A0A6A4W825-F1
#
_entry.id   AF-A0A6A4W825-F1
#
_cell.length_a   1.000
_cell.length_b   1.000
_cell.length_c   1.000
_cell.angle_alpha   90.00
_cell.angle_beta   90.00
_cell.angle_gamma   90.00
#
_symmetry.space_group_name_H-M   'P 1'
#
loop_
_entity.id
_entity.type
_entity.pdbx_description
1 polymer ?
#
loop_
_entity_poly.entity_id
_entity_poly.type
_entity_poly.pdbx_seq_one_letter_code
_entity_poly.pdbx_strand_id
1 'polypeptide(L)'
;MAYRLSDKVLNPTSIERVNVKLADSATHETTIAGLMVYSKEPGCDGFADTAEFLKIVRTWFNIVNVKSPYKHVAKRDDLLKPICLENEDGLKYLEKFGSISSASPKLSPYLAPPF
;
A
#
# COMPACT_ATOMS: atom_id res chain seq x y z
N MET A 1 9.04 15.62 0.86
CA MET A 1 9.26 15.19 -0.54
C MET A 1 9.51 13.70 -0.63
N ALA A 2 9.01 13.05 -1.68
CA ALA A 2 9.04 11.60 -1.92
C ALA A 2 10.45 11.08 -2.28
N TYR A 3 11.42 11.22 -1.38
CA TYR A 3 12.84 10.96 -1.65
C TYR A 3 13.18 9.50 -2.02
N ARG A 4 12.26 8.55 -1.81
CA ARG A 4 12.43 7.13 -2.14
C ARG A 4 11.89 6.77 -3.52
N LEU A 5 11.17 7.68 -4.17
CA LEU A 5 10.59 7.46 -5.49
C LEU A 5 11.61 7.85 -6.56
N SER A 6 12.44 6.89 -6.96
CA SER A 6 13.38 7.05 -8.07
C SER A 6 12.79 6.51 -9.38
N ASP A 7 13.43 6.83 -10.51
CA ASP A 7 13.01 6.31 -11.82
C ASP A 7 12.91 4.78 -11.83
N LYS A 8 13.83 4.08 -11.16
CA LYS A 8 13.80 2.61 -11.02
C LYS A 8 12.58 2.06 -10.30
N VAL A 9 11.96 2.86 -9.44
CA VAL A 9 10.74 2.45 -8.73
C VAL A 9 9.53 2.49 -9.66
N LEU A 10 9.48 3.45 -10.57
CA LEU A 10 8.39 3.63 -11.53
C LEU A 10 8.61 2.80 -12.81
N ASN A 11 9.85 2.71 -13.25
CA ASN A 11 10.29 2.07 -14.50
C ASN A 11 11.33 0.96 -14.21
N PRO A 12 10.99 -0.08 -13.42
CA PRO A 12 11.93 -1.16 -13.12
C PRO A 12 12.23 -2.01 -14.37
N THR A 13 13.50 -2.37 -14.55
CA THR A 13 13.88 -3.40 -15.53
C THR A 13 13.32 -4.77 -15.15
N SER A 14 13.39 -5.74 -16.08
CA SER A 14 12.91 -7.11 -15.82
C SER A 14 13.52 -7.76 -14.57
N ILE A 15 14.81 -7.50 -14.30
CA ILE A 15 15.51 -8.03 -13.12
C ILE A 15 15.10 -7.24 -11.86
N GLU A 16 14.92 -5.93 -11.96
CA GLU A 16 14.56 -5.08 -10.82
C GLU A 16 13.12 -5.32 -10.34
N ARG A 17 12.20 -5.79 -11.20
CA ARG A 17 10.81 -6.08 -10.83
C ARG A 17 10.63 -7.09 -9.70
N VAL A 18 11.59 -7.99 -9.49
CA VAL A 18 11.54 -8.96 -8.37
C VAL A 18 12.12 -8.39 -7.07
N ASN A 19 12.62 -7.15 -7.07
CA ASN A 19 13.20 -6.52 -5.89
C ASN A 19 12.12 -5.88 -5.01
N VAL A 20 11.77 -6.55 -3.91
CA VAL A 20 10.81 -6.06 -2.90
C VAL A 20 11.15 -4.67 -2.37
N LYS A 21 12.43 -4.27 -2.33
CA LYS A 21 12.80 -2.92 -1.85
C LYS A 21 12.26 -1.81 -2.75
N LEU A 22 12.10 -2.05 -4.05
CA LEU A 22 11.53 -1.07 -4.97
C LEU A 22 10.01 -0.94 -4.72
N ALA A 23 9.31 -2.06 -4.52
CA ALA A 23 7.90 -2.06 -4.16
C ALA A 23 7.63 -1.39 -2.78
N ASP A 24 8.49 -1.67 -1.79
CA ASP A 24 8.45 -0.99 -0.47
C ASP A 24 8.68 0.52 -0.60
N SER A 25 9.53 0.95 -1.53
CA SER A 25 9.80 2.36 -1.80
C SER A 25 8.63 3.06 -2.50
N ALA A 26 7.93 2.36 -3.41
CA ALA A 26 6.73 2.87 -4.08
C ALA A 26 5.59 3.17 -3.08
N THR A 27 5.42 2.32 -2.07
CA THR A 27 4.37 2.44 -1.05
C THR A 27 4.81 3.21 0.21
N HIS A 28 5.98 3.86 0.17
CA HIS A 28 6.53 4.51 1.35
C HIS A 28 5.69 5.71 1.83
N GLU A 29 5.67 5.95 3.14
CA GLU A 29 4.91 7.03 3.79
C GLU A 29 5.15 8.42 3.14
N THR A 30 6.39 8.70 2.74
CA THR A 30 6.73 9.98 2.07
C THR A 30 6.23 10.07 0.63
N THR A 31 6.07 8.93 -0.06
CA THR A 31 5.47 8.89 -1.39
C THR A 31 3.97 9.16 -1.30
N ILE A 32 3.28 8.50 -0.36
CA ILE A 32 1.86 8.72 -0.07
C ILE A 32 1.61 10.19 0.30
N ALA A 33 2.41 10.74 1.21
CA ALA A 33 2.30 12.14 1.60
C ALA A 33 2.57 13.09 0.42
N GLY A 34 3.51 12.75 -0.46
CA GLY A 34 3.77 13.50 -1.69
C GLY A 34 2.54 13.55 -2.59
N LEU A 35 1.96 12.39 -2.89
CA LEU A 35 0.75 12.29 -3.72
C LEU A 35 -0.41 13.13 -3.15
N MET A 36 -0.65 13.08 -1.84
CA MET A 36 -1.69 13.90 -1.18
C MET A 36 -1.44 15.41 -1.25
N VAL A 37 -0.17 15.84 -1.32
CA VAL A 37 0.17 17.26 -1.49
C VAL A 37 -0.10 17.68 -2.93
N TYR A 38 0.39 16.89 -3.90
CA TYR A 38 0.26 17.19 -5.32
C TYR A 38 -1.15 16.96 -5.88
N SER A 39 -2.00 16.19 -5.21
CA SER A 39 -3.40 16.01 -5.62
C SER A 39 -4.21 17.30 -5.59
N LYS A 40 -3.68 18.38 -5.01
CA LYS A 40 -4.30 19.72 -4.99
C LYS A 40 -3.89 20.57 -6.18
N GLU A 41 -2.89 20.14 -6.95
CA GLU A 41 -2.38 20.85 -8.12
C GLU A 41 -3.21 20.50 -9.37
N PRO A 42 -3.38 21.44 -10.32
CA PRO A 42 -4.05 21.16 -11.58
C PRO A 42 -3.37 20.03 -12.37
N GLY A 43 -4.18 19.12 -12.94
CA GLY A 43 -3.67 18.02 -13.77
C GLY A 43 -3.15 16.80 -13.01
N CYS A 44 -3.32 16.75 -11.69
CA CYS A 44 -2.97 15.61 -10.84
C CYS A 44 -4.20 14.78 -10.42
N ASP A 45 -5.18 14.66 -11.32
CA ASP A 45 -6.41 13.90 -11.07
C ASP A 45 -6.07 12.44 -10.71
N GLY A 46 -6.73 11.92 -9.67
CA GLY A 46 -6.51 10.54 -9.19
C GLY A 46 -5.29 10.35 -8.27
N PHE A 47 -4.48 11.39 -8.01
CA PHE A 47 -3.37 11.27 -7.04
C PHE A 47 -3.86 11.02 -5.62
N ALA A 48 -4.99 11.62 -5.23
CA ALA A 48 -5.61 11.39 -3.93
C ALA A 48 -6.03 9.92 -3.79
N ASP A 49 -6.79 9.39 -4.76
CA ASP A 49 -7.24 7.99 -4.78
C ASP A 49 -6.05 7.03 -4.76
N THR A 50 -5.00 7.34 -5.52
CA THR A 50 -3.75 6.56 -5.54
C THR A 50 -3.09 6.56 -4.16
N ALA A 51 -3.02 7.72 -3.49
CA ALA A 51 -2.46 7.82 -2.16
C ALA A 51 -3.25 7.00 -1.13
N GLU A 52 -4.58 7.01 -1.21
CA GLU A 52 -5.45 6.21 -0.36
C GLU A 52 -5.24 4.70 -0.60
N PHE A 53 -5.18 4.28 -1.87
CA PHE A 53 -4.88 2.89 -2.21
C PHE A 53 -3.49 2.46 -1.69
N LEU A 54 -2.45 3.26 -1.92
CA LEU A 54 -1.11 2.96 -1.43
C LEU A 54 -1.06 2.92 0.10
N LYS A 55 -1.87 3.73 0.79
CA LYS A 55 -2.01 3.67 2.25
C LYS A 55 -2.57 2.33 2.71
N ILE A 56 -3.57 1.78 2.03
CA ILE A 56 -4.11 0.44 2.33
C ILE A 56 -3.01 -0.62 2.19
N VAL A 57 -2.31 -0.64 1.06
CA VAL A 57 -1.21 -1.59 0.81
C VAL A 57 -0.10 -1.44 1.84
N ARG A 58 0.28 -0.20 2.17
CA ARG A 58 1.32 0.11 3.14
C ARG A 58 0.95 -0.37 4.54
N THR A 59 -0.27 -0.11 4.98
CA THR A 59 -0.76 -0.56 6.30
C THR A 59 -0.75 -2.09 6.38
N TRP A 60 -1.28 -2.78 5.36
CA TRP A 60 -1.19 -4.24 5.28
C TRP A 60 0.26 -4.74 5.40
N PHE A 61 1.17 -4.21 4.58
CA PHE A 61 2.57 -4.64 4.57
C PHE A 61 3.25 -4.40 5.92
N ASN A 62 2.95 -3.26 6.56
CA ASN A 62 3.48 -2.90 7.86
C ASN A 62 3.04 -3.87 8.97
N ILE A 63 1.78 -4.31 8.95
CA ILE A 63 1.21 -5.26 9.92
C ILE A 63 1.85 -6.64 9.76
N VAL A 64 1.95 -7.15 8.53
CA VAL A 64 2.50 -8.50 8.29
C VAL A 64 4.03 -8.57 8.39
N ASN A 65 4.72 -7.41 8.38
CA ASN A 65 6.18 -7.31 8.38
C ASN A 65 6.73 -6.52 9.59
N VAL A 66 6.16 -6.75 10.77
CA VAL A 66 6.69 -6.22 12.04
C VAL A 66 7.98 -6.96 12.39
N LYS A 67 9.13 -6.29 12.26
CA LYS A 67 10.46 -6.85 12.53
C LYS A 67 10.98 -6.66 13.95
N SER A 68 10.30 -5.83 14.73
CA SER A 68 10.68 -5.52 16.10
C SER A 68 9.45 -5.25 16.95
N PRO A 69 9.36 -5.81 18.16
CA PRO A 69 8.21 -5.62 19.03
C PRO A 69 8.01 -4.15 19.43
N TYR A 70 9.04 -3.32 19.39
CA TYR A 70 8.99 -1.92 19.83
C TYR A 70 8.78 -0.91 18.69
N LYS A 71 8.58 -1.37 17.45
CA LYS A 71 8.40 -0.48 16.28
C LYS A 71 7.20 0.45 16.47
N HIS A 72 6.12 -0.05 17.07
CA HIS A 72 4.93 0.72 17.42
C HIS A 72 5.21 1.88 18.39
N VAL A 73 6.13 1.71 19.35
CA VAL A 73 6.50 2.75 20.31
C VAL A 73 7.20 3.91 19.60
N ALA A 74 8.17 3.59 18.75
CA ALA A 74 8.95 4.59 18.01
C ALA A 74 8.09 5.39 17.02
N LYS A 75 7.12 4.73 16.39
CA LYS A 75 6.23 5.34 15.39
C LYS A 75 4.90 5.85 15.94
N ARG A 76 4.59 5.55 17.21
CA ARG A 76 3.30 5.82 17.86
C ARG A 76 2.12 5.29 17.04
N ASP A 77 2.25 4.07 16.56
CA ASP A 77 1.26 3.40 15.71
C ASP A 77 1.03 1.97 16.21
N ASP A 78 -0.13 1.74 16.81
CA ASP A 78 -0.51 0.45 17.40
C ASP A 78 -0.69 -0.66 16.36
N LEU A 79 -0.93 -0.33 15.09
CA LEU A 79 -0.97 -1.33 14.00
C LEU A 79 0.40 -1.93 13.70
N LEU A 80 1.49 -1.36 14.22
CA LEU A 80 2.85 -1.89 14.12
C LEU A 80 3.24 -2.78 15.31
N LYS A 81 2.32 -3.06 16.22
CA LYS A 81 2.54 -4.05 17.27
C LYS A 81 2.53 -5.46 16.65
N PRO A 82 3.35 -6.40 17.16
CA PRO A 82 3.18 -7.80 16.82
C PRO A 82 1.75 -8.26 17.10
N ILE A 83 1.22 -9.11 16.22
CA ILE A 83 -0.07 -9.75 16.42
C ILE A 83 0.12 -10.86 17.46
N CYS A 84 -0.64 -10.80 18.54
CA CYS A 84 -0.67 -11.80 19.60
C CYS A 84 -2.09 -11.87 20.20
N LEU A 85 -2.34 -12.82 21.11
CA LEU A 85 -3.66 -13.01 21.72
C LEU A 85 -4.16 -11.76 22.47
N GLU A 86 -3.24 -10.96 23.00
CA GLU A 86 -3.53 -9.74 23.73
C GLU A 86 -3.73 -8.52 22.80
N ASN A 87 -3.40 -8.66 21.51
CA ASN A 87 -3.48 -7.58 20.53
C ASN A 87 -3.90 -8.09 19.15
N GLU A 88 -5.20 -7.99 18.90
CA GLU A 88 -5.85 -8.44 17.66
C GLU A 88 -6.08 -7.30 16.67
N ASP A 89 -5.61 -6.07 16.92
CA ASP A 89 -5.94 -4.93 16.05
C ASP A 89 -5.39 -5.09 14.62
N GLY A 90 -4.18 -5.64 14.50
CA GLY A 90 -3.63 -6.05 13.21
C GLY A 90 -4.46 -7.14 12.54
N LEU A 91 -4.97 -8.11 13.31
CA LEU A 91 -5.81 -9.20 12.78
C LEU A 91 -7.15 -8.66 12.25
N LYS A 92 -7.83 -7.79 13.01
CA LYS A 92 -9.07 -7.12 12.59
C LYS A 92 -8.88 -6.33 11.30
N TYR A 93 -7.74 -5.66 11.15
CA TYR A 93 -7.41 -4.97 9.90
C TYR A 93 -7.26 -5.98 8.75
N LEU A 94 -6.55 -7.10 8.95
CA LEU A 94 -6.36 -8.12 7.92
C LEU A 94 -7.67 -8.77 7.47
N GLU A 95 -8.60 -9.02 8.39
CA GLU A 95 -9.96 -9.51 8.08
C GLU A 95 -10.72 -8.51 7.18
N LYS A 96 -10.69 -7.23 7.55
CA LYS A 96 -11.28 -6.16 6.75
C LYS A 96 -10.62 -6.03 5.37
N PHE A 97 -9.29 -6.16 5.31
CA PHE A 97 -8.56 -6.14 4.05
C PHE A 97 -8.99 -7.31 3.14
N GLY A 98 -9.13 -8.51 3.70
CA GLY A 98 -9.61 -9.69 2.96
C GLY A 98 -11.02 -9.52 2.39
N SER A 99 -11.93 -8.89 3.15
CA SER A 99 -13.30 -8.65 2.67
C SER A 99 -13.34 -7.69 1.48
N ILE A 100 -12.49 -6.66 1.45
CA ILE A 100 -12.34 -5.74 0.32
C ILE A 100 -11.90 -6.50 -0.94
N SER A 101 -10.97 -7.45 -0.81
CA SER A 101 -10.50 -8.26 -1.96
C SER A 101 -11.53 -9.27 -2.45
N SER A 102 -12.42 -9.75 -1.57
CA SER A 102 -13.46 -10.73 -1.92
C SER A 102 -14.65 -10.10 -2.66
N ALA A 103 -14.82 -8.78 -2.56
CA ALA A 103 -15.86 -8.02 -3.23
C ALA A 103 -15.49 -7.73 -4.71
N SER A 104 -15.19 -8.75 -5.50
CA SER A 104 -15.11 -8.58 -6.96
C SER A 104 -16.52 -8.48 -7.54
N PRO A 105 -16.86 -7.44 -8.33
CA PRO A 105 -18.05 -7.48 -9.17
C PRO A 105 -17.86 -8.64 -10.16
N LYS A 106 -18.86 -9.52 -10.28
CA LYS A 106 -18.89 -10.49 -11.38
C LYS A 106 -18.77 -9.72 -12.69
N LEU A 107 -17.62 -9.82 -13.36
CA LEU A 107 -17.44 -9.27 -14.71
C LEU A 107 -18.55 -9.85 -15.58
N SER A 108 -19.39 -8.97 -16.12
CA SER A 108 -20.43 -9.34 -17.09
C SER A 108 -19.77 -10.00 -18.31
N PRO A 109 -20.23 -11.18 -18.76
CA PRO A 109 -19.53 -12.00 -19.76
C PRO A 109 -19.54 -11.48 -21.21
N TYR A 110 -19.83 -10.19 -21.47
CA TYR A 110 -20.18 -9.70 -22.81
C TYR A 110 -19.14 -8.83 -23.53
N LEU A 111 -17.84 -8.96 -23.23
CA LEU A 111 -16.78 -8.28 -24.00
C LEU A 111 -15.65 -9.23 -24.39
N ALA A 112 -15.96 -10.23 -25.20
CA ALA A 112 -14.97 -10.85 -26.08
C ALA A 112 -15.23 -10.33 -27.51
N PRO A 113 -14.26 -9.65 -28.17
CA PRO A 113 -14.43 -9.26 -29.56
C PRO A 113 -14.46 -10.51 -30.46
N PRO A 114 -15.27 -10.52 -31.54
CA PRO A 114 -15.28 -11.61 -32.49
C PRO A 114 -13.94 -11.64 -33.25
N PHE A 115 -13.27 -12.79 -33.22
CA PHE A 115 -12.24 -13.14 -34.21
C PHE A 115 -12.91 -13.57 -35.51
#